data_AF-A0AAU0LZZ7-F1
#
_entry.id   AF-A0AAU0LZZ7-F1
#
_cell.length_a   1.000
_cell.length_b   1.000
_cell.length_c   1.000
_cell.angle_alpha   90.00
_cell.angle_beta   90.00
_cell.angle_gamma   90.00
#
_symmetry.space_group_name_H-M   'P 1'
#
loop_
_entity.id
_entity.type
_entity.pdbx_description
1 polymer ?
#
loop_
_entity_poly.entity_id
_entity_poly.type
_entity_poly.pdbx_seq_one_letter_code
_entity_poly.pdbx_strand_id
1 'polypeptide(L)'
;MNKKNIQAVYTSMLSAICIGLILFTGACKRDPEAPLLTKPIYEGPNANTTIAALKEKYANITDPKVIDEDLIIKALVTGNDISGNIYKQLYIQDETAAINLGVDQNSMYTTFRAGQEVFINLKGLSMVKYGSELQIGFSGTNANRIAWEIFKEHTKVNGWPNAANLTPLEVDLSKLDASMVNKLVIIKNVRFNNGGVNAFAGGTATVSEVVKDANGKTLDVRNSNFSSFAKDILPKGNGTLVGILGRYNGGWQLFLRDKTDVIDFDGTDAGTTPTDPETGGTIFNETFGNGTYPSGNRPKIADFTDFDMKAPVTYTEESGSADIRTATGISASVWLPANKDITLKIAGIQTANKTDLTLSYQLVPNIYNVGEATNLNAMKVKVNGTTYTIPSTPVAINSTDDRNKYYTVSIPNITAAATSTVEFIMTGADNAFGFRLDNIKIVSATGGNGSGNTIIVTK
;
A
#
# COMPACT_ATOMS: atom_id res chain seq x y z
N MET A 1 48.05 -0.17 -75.44
CA MET A 1 48.80 -0.72 -74.28
C MET A 1 48.71 -2.24 -74.30
N ASN A 2 49.86 -2.92 -74.21
CA ASN A 2 49.96 -4.39 -74.28
C ASN A 2 49.38 -5.03 -73.00
N LYS A 3 48.75 -6.21 -73.09
CA LYS A 3 48.02 -6.85 -71.96
C LYS A 3 48.89 -7.04 -70.70
N LYS A 4 50.21 -7.22 -70.86
CA LYS A 4 51.18 -7.26 -69.74
C LYS A 4 51.28 -5.95 -68.95
N ASN A 5 51.13 -4.79 -69.59
CA ASN A 5 51.24 -3.49 -68.94
C ASN A 5 49.98 -3.15 -68.14
N ILE A 6 48.82 -3.65 -68.56
CA ILE A 6 47.54 -3.47 -67.85
C ILE A 6 47.57 -4.28 -66.54
N GLN A 7 48.04 -5.53 -66.60
CA GLN A 7 48.14 -6.40 -65.43
C GLN A 7 49.13 -5.86 -64.39
N ALA A 8 50.29 -5.34 -64.81
CA ALA A 8 51.26 -4.72 -63.91
C ALA A 8 50.72 -3.47 -63.19
N VAL A 9 49.94 -2.63 -63.88
CA VAL A 9 49.30 -1.43 -63.30
C VAL A 9 48.22 -1.82 -62.28
N TYR A 10 47.41 -2.85 -62.58
CA TYR A 10 46.42 -3.36 -61.63
C TYR A 10 47.04 -4.02 -60.41
N THR A 11 48.13 -4.79 -60.56
CA THR A 11 48.86 -5.36 -59.42
C THR A 11 49.50 -4.27 -58.56
N SER A 12 50.09 -3.23 -59.15
CA SER A 12 50.65 -2.10 -58.40
C SER A 12 49.58 -1.25 -57.69
N MET A 13 48.40 -1.04 -58.31
CA MET A 13 47.29 -0.34 -57.66
C MET A 13 46.67 -1.17 -56.53
N LEU A 14 46.55 -2.49 -56.68
CA LEU A 14 46.03 -3.36 -55.63
C LEU A 14 46.98 -3.48 -54.44
N SER A 15 48.30 -3.54 -54.68
CA SER A 15 49.32 -3.53 -53.63
C SER A 15 49.38 -2.18 -52.88
N ALA A 16 49.23 -1.05 -53.57
CA ALA A 16 49.18 0.28 -52.92
C ALA A 16 47.90 0.46 -52.08
N ILE A 17 46.76 -0.08 -52.52
CA ILE A 17 45.51 -0.08 -51.75
C ILE A 17 45.62 -1.01 -50.52
N CYS A 18 46.25 -2.17 -50.65
CA CYS A 18 46.46 -3.09 -49.52
C CYS A 18 47.46 -2.56 -48.47
N ILE A 19 48.51 -1.82 -48.87
CA ILE A 19 49.45 -1.19 -47.92
C ILE A 19 48.82 0.04 -47.24
N GLY A 20 47.96 0.78 -47.94
CA GLY A 20 47.17 1.88 -47.34
C GLY A 20 46.13 1.40 -46.32
N LEU A 21 45.51 0.23 -46.54
CA LEU A 21 44.53 -0.37 -45.61
C LEU A 21 45.17 -0.94 -44.34
N ILE A 22 46.45 -1.32 -44.36
CA ILE A 22 47.19 -1.82 -43.18
C ILE A 22 47.65 -0.66 -42.27
N LEU A 23 47.80 0.56 -42.80
CA LEU A 23 48.25 1.72 -42.02
C LEU A 23 47.11 2.47 -41.30
N PHE A 24 45.83 2.16 -41.58
CA PHE A 24 44.68 2.75 -40.88
C PHE A 24 44.19 1.94 -39.67
N THR A 25 44.69 0.73 -39.43
CA THR A 25 44.29 -0.08 -38.25
C THR A 25 45.12 0.21 -37.00
N GLY A 26 46.12 1.10 -37.08
CA GLY A 26 46.98 1.50 -35.96
C GLY A 26 46.63 2.85 -35.32
N ALA A 27 45.69 3.62 -35.90
CA ALA A 27 45.28 4.91 -35.34
C ALA A 27 44.16 4.71 -34.30
N CYS A 28 44.54 4.83 -33.03
CA CYS A 28 43.67 4.95 -31.86
C CYS A 28 42.81 3.72 -31.53
N LYS A 29 43.45 2.58 -31.25
CA LYS A 29 43.04 1.83 -30.06
C LYS A 29 43.64 2.50 -28.84
N ARG A 30 43.10 3.65 -28.45
CA ARG A 30 43.14 4.03 -27.03
C ARG A 30 42.21 3.03 -26.39
N ASP A 31 42.75 1.94 -25.83
CA ASP A 31 42.03 1.30 -24.74
C ASP A 31 41.79 2.42 -23.73
N PRO A 32 40.54 2.84 -23.48
CA PRO A 32 40.31 3.75 -22.39
C PRO A 32 40.77 3.01 -21.14
N GLU A 33 41.95 3.37 -20.61
CA GLU A 33 42.27 3.07 -19.23
C GLU A 33 41.11 3.66 -18.43
N ALA A 34 40.22 2.77 -17.96
CA ALA A 34 39.15 3.19 -17.09
C ALA A 34 39.83 3.94 -15.94
N PRO A 35 39.41 5.18 -15.63
CA PRO A 35 40.02 5.92 -14.54
C PRO A 35 40.00 5.04 -13.29
N LEU A 36 41.13 4.95 -12.61
CA LEU A 36 41.23 4.15 -11.39
C LEU A 36 40.15 4.62 -10.43
N LEU A 37 39.25 3.71 -10.04
CA LEU A 37 38.26 3.99 -9.01
C LEU A 37 39.00 4.16 -7.68
N THR A 38 39.27 5.40 -7.30
CA THR A 38 39.87 5.72 -6.01
C THR A 38 38.82 5.62 -4.91
N LYS A 39 39.14 4.88 -3.84
CA LYS A 39 38.32 4.83 -2.63
C LYS A 39 38.06 6.26 -2.13
N PRO A 40 36.82 6.68 -1.91
CA PRO A 40 36.55 7.99 -1.32
C PRO A 40 37.19 8.10 0.06
N ILE A 41 37.80 9.24 0.36
CA ILE A 41 38.38 9.56 1.65
C ILE A 41 37.80 10.89 2.09
N TYR A 42 37.21 10.91 3.28
CA TYR A 42 36.80 12.15 3.91
C TYR A 42 37.96 12.76 4.70
N GLU A 43 38.36 13.98 4.34
CA GLU A 43 39.45 14.73 4.97
C GLU A 43 38.95 15.93 5.79
N GLY A 44 37.63 16.05 5.99
CA GLY A 44 37.04 17.14 6.76
C GLY A 44 37.07 16.90 8.28
N PRO A 45 36.45 17.79 9.07
CA PRO A 45 36.46 17.68 10.52
C PRO A 45 35.68 16.46 11.02
N ASN A 46 36.09 15.92 12.17
CA ASN A 46 35.40 14.80 12.80
C ASN A 46 33.95 15.15 13.17
N ALA A 47 33.09 14.12 13.20
CA ALA A 47 31.75 14.27 13.75
C ALA A 47 31.80 14.71 15.21
N ASN A 48 30.93 15.66 15.56
CA ASN A 48 30.87 16.29 16.87
C ASN A 48 29.45 16.27 17.46
N THR A 49 28.49 15.64 16.77
CA THR A 49 27.14 15.41 17.25
C THR A 49 26.61 14.06 16.76
N THR A 50 25.56 13.57 17.40
CA THR A 50 24.85 12.35 17.03
C THR A 50 23.46 12.69 16.51
N ILE A 51 22.85 11.78 15.76
CA ILE A 51 21.48 11.95 15.26
C ILE A 51 20.50 12.06 16.43
N ALA A 52 20.68 11.30 17.51
CA ALA A 52 19.82 11.39 18.68
C ALA A 52 19.90 12.77 19.35
N ALA A 53 21.12 13.29 19.56
CA ALA A 53 21.31 14.62 20.14
C ALA A 53 20.73 15.73 19.25
N LEU A 54 20.87 15.60 17.92
CA LEU A 54 20.23 16.49 16.97
C LEU A 54 18.70 16.44 17.09
N LYS A 55 18.09 15.25 17.12
CA LYS A 55 16.64 15.10 17.25
C LYS A 55 16.12 15.68 18.57
N GLU A 56 16.82 15.46 19.67
CA GLU A 56 16.47 16.01 20.99
C GLU A 56 16.48 17.55 20.97
N LYS A 57 17.56 18.14 20.46
CA LYS A 57 17.73 19.59 20.37
C LYS A 57 16.61 20.30 19.60
N TYR A 58 16.05 19.62 18.59
CA TYR A 58 15.02 20.16 17.72
C TYR A 58 13.64 19.52 17.93
N ALA A 59 13.43 18.74 19.01
CA ALA A 59 12.20 17.99 19.25
C ALA A 59 10.92 18.86 19.24
N ASN A 60 11.05 20.10 19.71
CA ASN A 60 9.93 21.01 19.95
C ASN A 60 9.76 22.09 18.86
N ILE A 61 10.44 22.00 17.72
CA ILE A 61 10.21 22.97 16.65
C ILE A 61 8.81 22.82 16.06
N THR A 62 8.17 23.96 15.78
CA THR A 62 6.89 24.05 15.05
C THR A 62 7.12 24.36 13.58
N ASP A 63 8.09 25.23 13.31
CA ASP A 63 8.45 25.72 11.98
C ASP A 63 9.87 25.27 11.60
N PRO A 64 10.19 25.18 10.30
CA PRO A 64 11.55 24.96 9.82
C PRO A 64 12.57 25.87 10.52
N LYS A 65 13.63 25.28 11.08
CA LYS A 65 14.67 26.00 11.82
C LYS A 65 16.04 25.76 11.20
N VAL A 66 16.73 26.84 10.83
CA VAL A 66 18.11 26.79 10.35
C VAL A 66 19.04 26.29 11.47
N ILE A 67 20.03 25.48 11.10
CA ILE A 67 21.07 24.98 12.00
C ILE A 67 22.26 25.92 11.86
N ASP A 68 22.47 26.82 12.82
CA ASP A 68 23.54 27.84 12.73
C ASP A 68 24.90 27.36 13.28
N GLU A 69 24.89 26.25 14.00
CA GLU A 69 26.07 25.67 14.63
C GLU A 69 26.85 24.77 13.67
N ASP A 70 28.18 24.77 13.83
CA ASP A 70 29.10 23.90 13.09
C ASP A 70 29.01 22.45 13.59
N LEU A 71 27.87 21.81 13.31
CA LEU A 71 27.57 20.42 13.66
C LEU A 71 27.87 19.50 12.49
N ILE A 72 28.56 18.39 12.77
CA ILE A 72 28.90 17.36 11.80
C ILE A 72 28.42 16.01 12.32
N ILE A 73 27.65 15.31 11.50
CA ILE A 73 27.22 13.93 11.75
C ILE A 73 28.06 12.99 10.89
N LYS A 74 28.45 11.86 11.48
CA LYS A 74 28.96 10.69 10.77
C LYS A 74 27.91 9.59 10.87
N ALA A 75 27.46 9.06 9.74
CA ALA A 75 26.41 8.06 9.69
C ALA A 75 26.58 7.12 8.49
N LEU A 76 25.81 6.05 8.47
CA LEU A 76 25.70 5.13 7.36
C LEU A 76 24.44 5.43 6.55
N VAL A 77 24.55 5.40 5.23
CA VAL A 77 23.38 5.43 4.35
C VAL A 77 22.64 4.10 4.47
N THR A 78 21.36 4.12 4.85
CA THR A 78 20.53 2.92 5.02
C THR A 78 19.48 2.75 3.94
N GLY A 79 19.04 3.82 3.30
CA GLY A 79 18.04 3.83 2.23
C GLY A 79 18.20 5.02 1.29
N ASN A 80 17.92 4.82 0.00
CA ASN A 80 18.02 5.82 -1.05
C ASN A 80 16.99 5.53 -2.15
N ASP A 81 17.06 6.28 -3.25
CA ASP A 81 16.08 6.27 -4.33
C ASP A 81 16.31 5.20 -5.42
N ILE A 82 17.15 4.17 -5.17
CA ILE A 82 17.57 3.19 -6.18
C ILE A 82 16.42 2.51 -6.91
N SER A 83 15.36 2.14 -6.19
CA SER A 83 14.20 1.47 -6.78
C SER A 83 13.14 2.44 -7.27
N GLY A 84 13.18 3.71 -6.88
CA GLY A 84 12.10 4.67 -7.07
C GLY A 84 10.97 4.61 -6.02
N ASN A 85 10.99 3.66 -5.07
CA ASN A 85 9.99 3.63 -4.00
C ASN A 85 10.21 4.75 -2.96
N ILE A 86 11.46 4.92 -2.56
CA ILE A 86 11.92 6.09 -1.81
C ILE A 86 12.17 7.21 -2.81
N TYR A 87 11.48 8.34 -2.66
CA TYR A 87 11.54 9.45 -3.62
C TYR A 87 12.18 10.69 -3.02
N LYS A 88 13.30 11.14 -3.58
CA LYS A 88 13.98 12.40 -3.19
C LYS A 88 14.32 12.47 -1.70
N GLN A 89 14.71 11.33 -1.15
CA GLN A 89 15.05 11.14 0.25
C GLN A 89 16.30 10.28 0.37
N LEU A 90 17.18 10.64 1.30
CA LEU A 90 18.32 9.82 1.73
C LEU A 90 18.14 9.50 3.21
N TYR A 91 18.11 8.22 3.56
CA TYR A 91 18.02 7.76 4.95
C TYR A 91 19.41 7.45 5.47
N ILE A 92 19.71 7.97 6.66
CA ILE A 92 20.98 7.74 7.35
C ILE A 92 20.74 7.27 8.78
N GLN A 93 21.69 6.51 9.29
CA GLN A 93 21.66 5.97 10.64
C GLN A 93 23.06 5.97 11.25
N ASP A 94 23.17 6.44 12.49
CA ASP A 94 24.33 6.27 13.34
C ASP A 94 24.01 5.27 14.46
N GLU A 95 24.92 5.10 15.41
CA GLU A 95 24.74 4.16 16.54
C GLU A 95 23.59 4.56 17.47
N THR A 96 23.11 5.81 17.40
CA THR A 96 22.16 6.39 18.34
C THR A 96 20.73 6.47 17.79
N ALA A 97 20.57 6.88 16.53
CA ALA A 97 19.28 7.10 15.90
C ALA A 97 19.38 7.14 14.37
N ALA A 98 18.23 7.29 13.70
CA ALA A 98 18.15 7.49 12.27
C ALA A 98 17.36 8.76 11.92
N ILE A 99 17.68 9.34 10.78
CA ILE A 99 17.03 10.52 10.22
C ILE A 99 17.10 10.49 8.69
N ASN A 100 16.15 11.14 8.02
CA ASN A 100 16.16 11.30 6.58
C ASN A 100 16.53 12.73 6.18
N LEU A 101 17.10 12.86 4.98
CA LEU A 101 17.36 14.13 4.30
C LEU A 101 16.48 14.23 3.06
N GLY A 102 15.68 15.29 2.97
CA GLY A 102 14.95 15.63 1.76
C GLY A 102 15.87 16.35 0.77
N VAL A 103 16.07 15.78 -0.42
CA VAL A 103 17.01 16.30 -1.43
C VAL A 103 16.32 16.40 -2.77
N ASP A 104 16.41 17.54 -3.46
CA ASP A 104 15.73 17.75 -4.74
C ASP A 104 16.49 17.13 -5.93
N GLN A 105 16.84 15.85 -5.80
CA GLN A 105 17.65 15.12 -6.78
C GLN A 105 17.13 13.68 -6.93
N ASN A 106 17.19 13.17 -8.16
CA ASN A 106 16.97 11.76 -8.47
C ASN A 106 18.32 11.05 -8.72
N SER A 107 18.32 9.73 -8.64
CA SER A 107 19.49 8.87 -8.85
C SER A 107 20.63 9.12 -7.85
N MET A 108 20.31 9.52 -6.62
CA MET A 108 21.30 9.73 -5.57
C MET A 108 22.03 8.43 -5.21
N TYR A 109 21.35 7.28 -5.37
CA TYR A 109 21.93 5.94 -5.17
C TYR A 109 23.23 5.68 -5.94
N THR A 110 23.49 6.40 -7.03
CA THR A 110 24.72 6.24 -7.83
C THR A 110 25.97 6.60 -7.03
N THR A 111 25.85 7.59 -6.14
CA THR A 111 26.93 8.14 -5.30
C THR A 111 26.76 7.76 -3.84
N PHE A 112 25.54 7.82 -3.30
CA PHE A 112 25.21 7.58 -1.89
C PHE A 112 24.54 6.21 -1.74
N ARG A 113 25.38 5.17 -1.73
CA ARG A 113 24.93 3.77 -1.74
C ARG A 113 24.64 3.28 -0.33
N ALA A 114 23.69 2.37 -0.17
CA ALA A 114 23.43 1.73 1.11
C ALA A 114 24.72 1.07 1.65
N GLY A 115 24.98 1.24 2.95
CA GLY A 115 26.17 0.73 3.64
C GLY A 115 27.41 1.63 3.52
N GLN A 116 27.29 2.76 2.83
CA GLN A 116 28.36 3.74 2.71
C GLN A 116 28.35 4.71 3.89
N GLU A 117 29.54 5.02 4.42
CA GLU A 117 29.69 6.03 5.46
C GLU A 117 29.64 7.43 4.83
N VAL A 118 28.97 8.36 5.49
CA VAL A 118 28.85 9.75 5.10
C VAL A 118 29.13 10.68 6.27
N PHE A 119 29.74 11.81 5.96
CA PHE A 119 29.86 12.96 6.85
C PHE A 119 28.99 14.09 6.31
N ILE A 120 28.17 14.67 7.19
CA ILE A 120 27.24 15.74 6.83
C ILE A 120 27.52 16.94 7.72
N ASN A 121 27.97 18.03 7.11
CA ASN A 121 28.00 19.34 7.76
C ASN A 121 26.57 19.91 7.76
N LEU A 122 26.03 20.21 8.95
CA LEU A 122 24.65 20.64 9.10
C LEU A 122 24.47 22.16 9.07
N LYS A 123 25.54 22.94 9.22
CA LYS A 123 25.44 24.40 9.33
C LYS A 123 24.80 25.00 8.08
N GLY A 124 23.76 25.80 8.21
CA GLY A 124 23.03 26.38 7.09
C GLY A 124 21.98 25.47 6.45
N LEU A 125 21.95 24.16 6.79
CA LEU A 125 20.78 23.33 6.52
C LEU A 125 19.67 23.65 7.54
N SER A 126 18.50 23.04 7.38
CA SER A 126 17.35 23.25 8.26
C SER A 126 16.86 21.94 8.86
N MET A 127 16.50 21.97 10.14
CA MET A 127 15.61 20.97 10.73
C MET A 127 14.18 21.33 10.39
N VAL A 128 13.42 20.38 9.85
CA VAL A 128 12.02 20.59 9.47
C VAL A 128 11.16 19.46 9.99
N LYS A 129 9.86 19.75 10.18
CA LYS A 129 8.87 18.76 10.61
C LYS A 129 7.96 18.41 9.45
N TYR A 130 7.86 17.12 9.13
CA TYR A 130 6.96 16.60 8.09
C TYR A 130 6.23 15.37 8.62
N GLY A 131 4.91 15.39 8.57
CA GLY A 131 4.12 14.29 9.14
C GLY A 131 4.34 14.08 10.63
N SER A 132 4.59 15.16 11.38
CA SER A 132 5.01 15.15 12.79
C SER A 132 6.41 14.59 13.09
N GLU A 133 7.18 14.17 12.09
CA GLU A 133 8.54 13.64 12.27
C GLU A 133 9.61 14.64 11.80
N LEU A 134 10.78 14.60 12.45
CA LEU A 134 11.93 15.44 12.10
C LEU A 134 12.67 14.88 10.89
N GLN A 135 13.04 15.77 9.97
CA GLN A 135 13.97 15.49 8.86
C GLN A 135 14.92 16.67 8.65
N ILE A 136 16.05 16.42 7.99
CA ILE A 136 16.97 17.47 7.54
C ILE A 136 16.52 17.93 6.15
N GLY A 137 16.49 19.24 5.95
CA GLY A 137 16.01 19.87 4.74
C GLY A 137 16.62 21.26 4.53
N PHE A 138 15.94 22.08 3.74
CA PHE A 138 16.31 23.47 3.47
C PHE A 138 15.06 24.35 3.48
N SER A 139 14.92 25.19 4.50
CA SER A 139 13.74 26.05 4.68
C SER A 139 13.51 26.97 3.48
N GLY A 140 12.25 27.17 3.09
CA GLY A 140 11.86 28.09 2.02
C GLY A 140 11.95 27.53 0.60
N THR A 141 12.33 26.26 0.44
CA THR A 141 12.31 25.55 -0.85
C THR A 141 11.07 24.67 -1.00
N ASN A 142 10.83 24.17 -2.22
CA ASN A 142 9.72 23.25 -2.47
C ASN A 142 9.87 21.97 -1.60
N ALA A 143 8.84 21.69 -0.80
CA ALA A 143 8.81 20.60 0.17
C ALA A 143 9.99 20.62 1.18
N ASN A 144 10.63 21.78 1.36
CA ASN A 144 11.83 21.98 2.19
C ASN A 144 13.01 21.06 1.79
N ARG A 145 13.16 20.73 0.50
CA ARG A 145 14.25 19.88 0.03
C ARG A 145 15.53 20.66 -0.23
N ILE A 146 16.67 20.05 0.11
CA ILE A 146 18.00 20.59 -0.17
C ILE A 146 18.24 20.52 -1.68
N ALA A 147 18.59 21.64 -2.30
CA ALA A 147 19.03 21.67 -3.70
C ALA A 147 20.31 20.82 -3.87
N TRP A 148 20.45 20.14 -5.01
CA TRP A 148 21.53 19.17 -5.20
C TRP A 148 22.94 19.71 -4.99
N GLU A 149 23.22 20.93 -5.47
CA GLU A 149 24.54 21.55 -5.32
C GLU A 149 24.88 21.82 -3.86
N ILE A 150 23.92 22.34 -3.08
CA ILE A 150 24.06 22.51 -1.63
C ILE A 150 24.27 21.14 -0.97
N PHE A 151 23.46 20.14 -1.31
CA PHE A 151 23.60 18.82 -0.72
C PHE A 151 25.00 18.21 -0.91
N LYS A 152 25.60 18.35 -2.10
CA LYS A 152 26.96 17.89 -2.40
C LYS A 152 28.04 18.64 -1.62
N GLU A 153 27.85 19.92 -1.31
CA GLU A 153 28.77 20.68 -0.47
C GLU A 153 28.75 20.16 0.97
N HIS A 154 27.55 19.86 1.48
CA HIS A 154 27.32 19.45 2.85
C HIS A 154 27.60 17.97 3.13
N THR A 155 27.41 17.09 2.15
CA THR A 155 27.47 15.64 2.34
C THR A 155 28.63 15.01 1.57
N LYS A 156 29.54 14.36 2.28
CA LYS A 156 30.72 13.69 1.71
C LYS A 156 30.72 12.21 2.07
N VAL A 157 30.97 11.35 1.08
CA VAL A 157 31.14 9.90 1.30
C VAL A 157 32.53 9.59 1.83
N ASN A 158 32.63 8.61 2.71
CA ASN A 158 33.89 8.04 3.18
C ASN A 158 33.90 6.52 2.92
N GLY A 159 34.93 6.06 2.22
CA GLY A 159 35.07 4.67 1.84
C GLY A 159 34.05 4.16 0.81
N TRP A 160 34.19 2.87 0.53
CA TRP A 160 33.26 2.12 -0.33
C TRP A 160 32.04 1.67 0.47
N PRO A 161 30.88 1.48 -0.19
CA PRO A 161 29.73 0.84 0.47
C PRO A 161 30.12 -0.54 0.98
N ASN A 162 29.72 -0.84 2.21
CA ASN A 162 29.93 -2.15 2.82
C ASN A 162 28.60 -2.70 3.33
N ALA A 163 28.15 -3.83 2.78
CA ALA A 163 26.90 -4.47 3.18
C ALA A 163 26.91 -4.91 4.65
N ALA A 164 28.08 -5.22 5.23
CA ALA A 164 28.20 -5.56 6.65
C ALA A 164 27.80 -4.40 7.58
N ASN A 165 27.81 -3.16 7.08
CA ASN A 165 27.34 -2.00 7.82
C ASN A 165 25.81 -1.90 7.88
N LEU A 166 25.08 -2.66 7.05
CA LEU A 166 23.62 -2.66 6.99
C LEU A 166 23.05 -3.76 7.88
N THR A 167 23.11 -3.58 9.19
CA THR A 167 22.46 -4.50 10.13
C THR A 167 21.07 -3.96 10.48
N PRO A 168 19.98 -4.54 9.94
CA PRO A 168 18.63 -4.11 10.27
C PRO A 168 18.30 -4.42 11.74
N LEU A 169 17.53 -3.53 12.37
CA LEU A 169 16.97 -3.78 13.70
C LEU A 169 15.79 -4.74 13.58
N GLU A 170 15.88 -5.90 14.23
CA GLU A 170 14.74 -6.82 14.31
C GLU A 170 13.65 -6.24 15.21
N VAL A 171 12.43 -6.12 14.68
CA VAL A 171 11.30 -5.51 15.39
C VAL A 171 10.06 -6.38 15.34
N ASP A 172 9.28 -6.30 16.41
CA ASP A 172 7.94 -6.84 16.54
C ASP A 172 6.94 -5.70 16.31
N LEU A 173 5.90 -5.93 15.50
CA LEU A 173 4.90 -4.92 15.18
C LEU A 173 4.16 -4.37 16.41
N SER A 174 4.08 -5.16 17.49
CA SER A 174 3.49 -4.74 18.77
C SER A 174 4.37 -3.81 19.61
N LYS A 175 5.67 -3.67 19.25
CA LYS A 175 6.68 -2.95 20.03
C LYS A 175 7.27 -1.75 19.29
N LEU A 176 6.61 -1.28 18.23
CA LEU A 176 7.06 -0.11 17.49
C LEU A 176 6.96 1.16 18.35
N ASP A 177 8.05 1.90 18.43
CA ASP A 177 8.11 3.17 19.16
C ASP A 177 8.88 4.26 18.39
N ALA A 178 8.69 5.52 18.79
CA ALA A 178 9.22 6.69 18.08
C ALA A 178 10.76 6.71 17.91
N SER A 179 11.52 5.99 18.74
CA SER A 179 12.97 5.87 18.60
C SER A 179 13.38 5.05 17.37
N MET A 180 12.46 4.25 16.81
CA MET A 180 12.68 3.42 15.63
C MET A 180 12.41 4.14 14.31
N VAL A 181 11.83 5.35 14.35
CA VAL A 181 11.54 6.13 13.13
C VAL A 181 12.83 6.37 12.33
N ASN A 182 12.72 6.12 11.03
CA ASN A 182 13.75 6.16 10.00
C ASN A 182 14.82 5.05 10.08
N LYS A 183 14.75 4.14 11.06
CA LYS A 183 15.71 3.04 11.15
C LYS A 183 15.46 1.99 10.07
N LEU A 184 16.54 1.35 9.63
CA LEU A 184 16.46 0.12 8.86
C LEU A 184 16.02 -1.00 9.80
N VAL A 185 14.88 -1.63 9.51
CA VAL A 185 14.30 -2.70 10.33
C VAL A 185 14.15 -3.98 9.53
N ILE A 186 14.08 -5.10 10.23
CA ILE A 186 13.70 -6.41 9.71
C ILE A 186 12.50 -6.92 10.50
N ILE A 187 11.46 -7.32 9.79
CA ILE A 187 10.19 -7.78 10.33
C ILE A 187 9.96 -9.17 9.77
N LYS A 188 10.08 -10.17 10.64
CA LYS A 188 9.96 -11.58 10.27
C LYS A 188 8.52 -12.06 10.43
N ASN A 189 8.20 -13.15 9.73
CA ASN A 189 6.92 -13.85 9.86
C ASN A 189 5.70 -12.95 9.63
N VAL A 190 5.78 -12.11 8.60
CA VAL A 190 4.67 -11.26 8.16
C VAL A 190 4.14 -11.73 6.82
N ARG A 191 2.87 -11.44 6.56
CA ARG A 191 2.19 -11.71 5.29
C ARG A 191 1.45 -10.50 4.78
N PHE A 192 1.45 -10.29 3.47
CA PHE A 192 0.58 -9.29 2.84
C PHE A 192 -0.88 -9.74 2.91
N ASN A 193 -1.78 -8.82 3.26
CA ASN A 193 -3.22 -9.05 3.27
C ASN A 193 -3.74 -9.46 1.88
N ASN A 194 -3.21 -8.83 0.84
CA ASN A 194 -3.57 -9.08 -0.56
C ASN A 194 -2.47 -9.85 -1.31
N GLY A 195 -1.66 -10.65 -0.59
CA GLY A 195 -0.59 -11.46 -1.18
C GLY A 195 -1.12 -12.44 -2.24
N GLY A 196 -0.47 -12.48 -3.40
CA GLY A 196 -0.89 -13.27 -4.57
C GLY A 196 -2.03 -12.65 -5.39
N VAL A 197 -2.55 -11.48 -5.00
CA VAL A 197 -3.69 -10.82 -5.66
C VAL A 197 -3.31 -9.43 -6.17
N ASN A 198 -2.93 -8.53 -5.26
CA ASN A 198 -2.56 -7.16 -5.64
C ASN A 198 -1.12 -7.09 -6.13
N ALA A 199 -0.81 -6.06 -6.93
CA ALA A 199 0.56 -5.62 -7.16
C ALA A 199 1.01 -4.66 -6.04
N PHE A 200 2.32 -4.43 -5.88
CA PHE A 200 2.83 -3.43 -4.92
C PHE A 200 2.22 -2.03 -5.15
N ALA A 201 2.05 -1.64 -6.42
CA ALA A 201 1.33 -0.45 -6.84
C ALA A 201 0.72 -0.65 -8.25
N GLY A 202 -0.59 -0.93 -8.31
CA GLY A 202 -1.30 -1.23 -9.57
C GLY A 202 -1.84 -0.02 -10.35
N GLY A 203 -1.84 1.17 -9.76
CA GLY A 203 -2.47 2.38 -10.31
C GLY A 203 -1.49 3.48 -10.77
N THR A 204 -2.00 4.70 -10.89
CA THR A 204 -1.21 5.90 -11.29
C THR A 204 -0.71 6.73 -10.11
N ALA A 205 -0.82 6.21 -8.89
CA ALA A 205 -0.48 6.92 -7.66
C ALA A 205 0.25 6.00 -6.67
N THR A 206 0.90 6.62 -5.69
CA THR A 206 1.42 5.93 -4.51
C THR A 206 0.26 5.33 -3.71
N VAL A 207 0.39 4.07 -3.34
CA VAL A 207 -0.60 3.31 -2.56
C VAL A 207 0.06 2.70 -1.32
N SER A 208 -0.75 2.27 -0.35
CA SER A 208 -0.30 1.44 0.76
C SER A 208 -0.90 0.05 0.61
N GLU A 209 -0.06 -0.97 0.74
CA GLU A 209 -0.50 -2.35 0.98
C GLU A 209 -0.29 -2.68 2.45
N VAL A 210 -1.03 -3.65 2.98
CA VAL A 210 -0.98 -3.94 4.42
C VAL A 210 -0.36 -5.30 4.64
N VAL A 211 0.64 -5.38 5.53
CA VAL A 211 1.10 -6.64 6.10
C VAL A 211 0.54 -6.85 7.49
N LYS A 212 0.47 -8.12 7.90
CA LYS A 212 0.16 -8.51 9.27
C LYS A 212 1.13 -9.56 9.77
N ASP A 213 1.39 -9.54 11.07
CA ASP A 213 2.06 -10.63 11.78
C ASP A 213 1.06 -11.75 12.17
N ALA A 214 1.56 -12.80 12.81
CA ALA A 214 0.75 -13.90 13.33
C ALA A 214 -0.31 -13.43 14.36
N ASN A 215 -0.01 -12.38 15.12
CA ASN A 215 -0.92 -11.84 16.13
C ASN A 215 -1.97 -10.88 15.53
N GLY A 216 -2.01 -10.72 14.20
CA GLY A 216 -2.93 -9.83 13.49
C GLY A 216 -2.59 -8.35 13.61
N LYS A 217 -1.42 -7.96 14.14
CA LYS A 217 -0.97 -6.57 14.12
C LYS A 217 -0.58 -6.20 12.69
N THR A 218 -1.00 -5.02 12.26
CA THR A 218 -0.82 -4.56 10.89
C THR A 218 0.20 -3.46 10.76
N LEU A 219 0.85 -3.39 9.61
CA LEU A 219 1.73 -2.31 9.21
C LEU A 219 1.48 -1.96 7.74
N ASP A 220 1.35 -0.68 7.45
CA ASP A 220 1.25 -0.19 6.07
C ASP A 220 2.63 -0.30 5.41
N VAL A 221 2.69 -0.87 4.21
CA VAL A 221 3.85 -0.89 3.33
C VAL A 221 3.57 0.08 2.20
N ARG A 222 4.28 1.22 2.20
CA ARG A 222 4.04 2.31 1.26
C ARG A 222 4.80 2.07 -0.05
N ASN A 223 4.07 2.09 -1.16
CA ASN A 223 4.57 1.72 -2.48
C ASN A 223 4.29 2.80 -3.52
N SER A 224 5.34 3.32 -4.15
CA SER A 224 5.23 4.23 -5.30
C SER A 224 4.93 3.46 -6.58
N ASN A 225 4.05 4.01 -7.42
CA ASN A 225 3.84 3.54 -8.79
C ASN A 225 5.04 3.82 -9.72
N PHE A 226 6.02 4.61 -9.28
CA PHE A 226 7.30 4.80 -9.97
C PHE A 226 8.37 3.80 -9.55
N SER A 227 8.08 2.94 -8.57
CA SER A 227 9.05 1.93 -8.15
C SER A 227 9.25 0.86 -9.24
N SER A 228 10.48 0.38 -9.37
CA SER A 228 10.86 -0.69 -10.32
C SER A 228 10.11 -2.00 -10.10
N PHE A 229 9.57 -2.21 -8.90
CA PHE A 229 8.78 -3.39 -8.52
C PHE A 229 7.29 -3.10 -8.36
N ALA A 230 6.81 -1.91 -8.77
CA ALA A 230 5.42 -1.48 -8.60
C ALA A 230 4.42 -2.51 -9.16
N LYS A 231 4.71 -3.08 -10.33
CA LYS A 231 3.81 -4.02 -11.02
C LYS A 231 3.96 -5.47 -10.57
N ASP A 232 4.93 -5.75 -9.70
CA ASP A 232 5.11 -7.10 -9.19
C ASP A 232 3.94 -7.46 -8.29
N ILE A 233 3.45 -8.69 -8.41
CA ILE A 233 2.43 -9.21 -7.50
C ILE A 233 3.04 -9.33 -6.10
N LEU A 234 2.29 -8.89 -5.09
CA LEU A 234 2.63 -9.09 -3.69
C LEU A 234 2.86 -10.58 -3.45
N PRO A 235 3.94 -10.98 -2.78
CA PRO A 235 4.18 -12.39 -2.54
C PRO A 235 3.10 -12.96 -1.62
N LYS A 236 2.73 -14.22 -1.89
CA LYS A 236 1.80 -14.99 -1.07
C LYS A 236 2.56 -15.63 0.09
N GLY A 237 1.88 -15.80 1.23
CA GLY A 237 2.39 -16.54 2.38
C GLY A 237 3.14 -15.70 3.39
N ASN A 238 3.82 -16.36 4.32
CA ASN A 238 4.66 -15.68 5.32
C ASN A 238 6.07 -15.54 4.80
N GLY A 239 6.65 -14.39 5.07
CA GLY A 239 8.05 -14.14 4.80
C GLY A 239 8.61 -13.06 5.71
N THR A 240 9.68 -12.46 5.25
CA THR A 240 10.41 -11.43 5.97
C THR A 240 10.45 -10.17 5.11
N LEU A 241 10.19 -9.03 5.75
CA LEU A 241 10.39 -7.73 5.14
C LEU A 241 11.56 -7.01 5.81
N VAL A 242 12.42 -6.43 4.98
CA VAL A 242 13.41 -5.44 5.39
C VAL A 242 12.95 -4.08 4.88
N GLY A 243 13.21 -3.00 5.59
CA GLY A 243 12.85 -1.68 5.07
C GLY A 243 13.07 -0.56 6.06
N ILE A 244 12.78 0.66 5.64
CA ILE A 244 12.86 1.83 6.49
C ILE A 244 11.53 2.02 7.22
N LEU A 245 11.55 1.95 8.54
CA LEU A 245 10.37 2.21 9.35
C LEU A 245 10.09 3.71 9.40
N GLY A 246 8.97 4.15 8.84
CA GLY A 246 8.50 5.51 8.86
C GLY A 246 7.30 5.69 9.79
N ARG A 247 7.05 6.95 10.15
CA ARG A 247 5.83 7.37 10.82
C ARG A 247 5.31 8.66 10.17
N TYR A 248 4.00 8.78 10.02
CA TYR A 248 3.38 9.98 9.43
C TYR A 248 2.06 10.27 10.11
N ASN A 249 1.96 11.45 10.73
CA ASN A 249 0.80 11.88 11.52
C ASN A 249 0.35 10.82 12.55
N GLY A 250 1.34 10.14 13.16
CA GLY A 250 1.11 9.11 14.17
C GLY A 250 0.98 7.67 13.64
N GLY A 251 0.68 7.48 12.35
CA GLY A 251 0.56 6.16 11.71
C GLY A 251 1.92 5.56 11.31
N TRP A 252 2.11 4.27 11.59
CA TRP A 252 3.30 3.51 11.22
C TRP A 252 3.24 3.05 9.77
N GLN A 253 4.38 3.11 9.08
CA GLN A 253 4.51 2.66 7.70
C GLN A 253 5.92 2.12 7.44
N LEU A 254 6.08 1.20 6.49
CA LEU A 254 7.34 0.67 6.02
C LEU A 254 7.59 1.12 4.59
N PHE A 255 8.80 1.59 4.31
CA PHE A 255 9.28 1.82 2.96
C PHE A 255 10.28 0.73 2.58
N LEU A 256 9.92 -0.08 1.59
CA LEU A 256 10.87 -0.99 0.96
C LEU A 256 11.90 -0.18 0.16
N ARG A 257 13.18 -0.50 0.29
CA ARG A 257 14.25 0.20 -0.44
C ARG A 257 14.32 -0.30 -1.87
N ASP A 258 14.13 -1.60 -2.06
CA ASP A 258 13.96 -2.25 -3.36
C ASP A 258 13.22 -3.59 -3.22
N LYS A 259 13.16 -4.39 -4.29
CA LYS A 259 12.45 -5.67 -4.28
C LYS A 259 13.14 -6.74 -3.43
N THR A 260 14.46 -6.66 -3.24
CA THR A 260 15.24 -7.64 -2.47
C THR A 260 14.96 -7.56 -0.97
N ASP A 261 14.33 -6.48 -0.53
CA ASP A 261 13.81 -6.33 0.83
C ASP A 261 12.57 -7.21 1.11
N VAL A 262 12.05 -7.92 0.10
CA VAL A 262 10.95 -8.89 0.21
C VAL A 262 11.52 -10.31 0.14
N ILE A 263 11.62 -10.96 1.29
CA ILE A 263 12.49 -12.13 1.48
C ILE A 263 11.67 -13.36 1.92
N ASP A 264 11.98 -14.51 1.33
CA ASP A 264 11.56 -15.84 1.80
C ASP A 264 10.06 -15.98 2.08
N PHE A 265 9.23 -15.43 1.18
CA PHE A 265 7.80 -15.69 1.22
C PHE A 265 7.51 -17.11 0.72
N ASP A 266 6.97 -17.94 1.61
CA ASP A 266 6.82 -19.38 1.39
C ASP A 266 5.82 -19.76 0.28
N GLY A 267 5.04 -18.80 -0.24
CA GLY A 267 4.04 -19.03 -1.29
C GLY A 267 2.84 -19.87 -0.82
N THR A 268 2.88 -20.37 0.42
CA THR A 268 1.82 -21.16 1.03
C THR A 268 0.90 -20.24 1.81
N ASP A 269 -0.38 -20.55 1.85
CA ASP A 269 -1.10 -20.14 3.05
C ASP A 269 -0.56 -21.04 4.17
N ALA A 270 -0.03 -20.46 5.25
CA ALA A 270 0.69 -21.21 6.28
C ALA A 270 -0.05 -22.48 6.76
N GLY A 271 0.66 -23.60 6.90
CA GLY A 271 0.09 -24.85 7.41
C GLY A 271 1.06 -25.76 8.18
N THR A 272 0.87 -25.84 9.51
CA THR A 272 0.63 -27.09 10.29
C THR A 272 -0.16 -26.74 11.56
N THR A 273 -1.35 -27.32 11.76
CA THR A 273 -2.32 -27.13 12.87
C THR A 273 -1.73 -27.57 14.22
N PRO A 274 -1.66 -26.72 15.27
CA PRO A 274 -2.80 -26.23 16.06
C PRO A 274 -3.11 -24.74 15.85
N THR A 275 -4.35 -24.52 15.42
CA THR A 275 -5.18 -23.30 15.33
C THR A 275 -4.57 -21.97 15.80
N ASP A 276 -3.75 -21.36 14.96
CA ASP A 276 -3.86 -19.91 14.77
C ASP A 276 -4.87 -19.73 13.63
N PRO A 277 -6.01 -19.09 13.85
CA PRO A 277 -7.19 -19.40 13.06
C PRO A 277 -6.97 -18.95 11.60
N GLU A 278 -7.49 -19.70 10.64
CA GLU A 278 -7.52 -19.26 9.26
C GLU A 278 -8.16 -17.87 9.26
N THR A 279 -7.40 -16.82 8.88
CA THR A 279 -7.85 -15.42 9.03
C THR A 279 -9.28 -15.35 8.55
N GLY A 280 -10.18 -14.96 9.46
CA GLY A 280 -11.57 -14.68 9.19
C GLY A 280 -11.94 -14.69 7.71
N GLY A 281 -12.21 -15.87 7.18
CA GLY A 281 -12.23 -16.09 5.74
C GLY A 281 -13.46 -15.41 5.20
N THR A 282 -13.34 -14.70 4.09
CA THR A 282 -14.53 -14.26 3.36
C THR A 282 -15.24 -15.52 2.85
N ILE A 283 -16.27 -15.94 3.57
CA ILE A 283 -17.11 -17.12 3.30
C ILE A 283 -18.09 -16.82 2.18
N PHE A 284 -18.52 -15.57 2.09
CA PHE A 284 -19.46 -15.08 1.11
C PHE A 284 -19.13 -13.62 0.78
N ASN A 285 -19.19 -13.24 -0.49
CA ASN A 285 -19.00 -11.86 -0.94
C ASN A 285 -19.81 -11.60 -2.21
N GLU A 286 -20.78 -10.70 -2.13
CA GLU A 286 -21.64 -10.32 -3.24
C GLU A 286 -21.66 -8.80 -3.39
N THR A 287 -21.22 -8.35 -4.55
CA THR A 287 -21.13 -6.95 -5.01
C THR A 287 -22.06 -6.70 -6.20
N PHE A 288 -22.79 -7.72 -6.66
CA PHE A 288 -23.66 -7.70 -7.85
C PHE A 288 -22.92 -7.34 -9.15
N GLY A 289 -21.60 -7.50 -9.15
CA GLY A 289 -20.73 -7.30 -10.30
C GLY A 289 -20.61 -5.84 -10.77
N ASN A 290 -19.99 -5.69 -11.93
CA ASN A 290 -19.67 -4.38 -12.53
C ASN A 290 -20.62 -3.98 -13.67
N GLY A 291 -21.78 -4.63 -13.77
CA GLY A 291 -22.77 -4.39 -14.82
C GLY A 291 -23.48 -3.04 -14.68
N THR A 292 -24.16 -2.60 -15.74
CA THR A 292 -24.92 -1.33 -15.76
C THR A 292 -26.40 -1.61 -16.02
N TYR A 293 -27.26 -1.24 -15.06
CA TYR A 293 -28.68 -1.57 -15.03
C TYR A 293 -29.55 -0.31 -14.85
N PRO A 294 -29.67 0.53 -15.90
CA PRO A 294 -30.40 1.79 -15.86
C PRO A 294 -31.93 1.57 -15.97
N SER A 295 -32.70 2.66 -15.91
CA SER A 295 -34.15 2.59 -16.15
C SER A 295 -34.46 1.93 -17.51
N GLY A 296 -35.41 0.99 -17.53
CA GLY A 296 -35.75 0.19 -18.71
C GLY A 296 -34.95 -1.11 -18.86
N ASN A 297 -33.86 -1.29 -18.10
CA ASN A 297 -33.05 -2.51 -18.11
C ASN A 297 -32.65 -2.90 -16.67
N ARG A 298 -33.62 -3.41 -15.91
CA ARG A 298 -33.45 -3.78 -14.50
C ARG A 298 -33.91 -5.22 -14.31
N PRO A 299 -32.99 -6.20 -14.31
CA PRO A 299 -33.35 -7.59 -14.16
C PRO A 299 -33.95 -7.83 -12.78
N LYS A 300 -34.99 -8.65 -12.71
CA LYS A 300 -35.49 -9.18 -11.45
C LYS A 300 -34.44 -10.10 -10.84
N ILE A 301 -34.50 -10.31 -9.52
CA ILE A 301 -33.56 -11.20 -8.82
C ILE A 301 -33.52 -12.60 -9.44
N ALA A 302 -34.68 -13.11 -9.88
CA ALA A 302 -34.80 -14.41 -10.54
C ALA A 302 -34.16 -14.47 -11.94
N ASP A 303 -34.04 -13.33 -12.62
CA ASP A 303 -33.51 -13.23 -13.98
C ASP A 303 -32.05 -12.73 -14.02
N PHE A 304 -31.48 -12.39 -12.86
CA PHE A 304 -30.13 -11.85 -12.77
C PHE A 304 -29.06 -12.95 -12.82
N THR A 305 -28.09 -12.81 -13.71
CA THR A 305 -27.05 -13.85 -13.96
C THR A 305 -25.67 -13.49 -13.45
N ASP A 306 -25.46 -12.21 -13.11
CA ASP A 306 -24.13 -11.65 -12.86
C ASP A 306 -23.78 -11.59 -11.36
N PHE A 307 -24.45 -12.40 -10.54
CA PHE A 307 -24.07 -12.61 -9.14
C PHE A 307 -22.62 -13.07 -9.05
N ASP A 308 -21.87 -12.52 -8.11
CA ASP A 308 -20.49 -12.92 -7.83
C ASP A 308 -20.43 -14.35 -7.29
N MET A 309 -21.36 -14.69 -6.39
CA MET A 309 -21.46 -16.04 -5.82
C MET A 309 -22.51 -16.84 -6.60
N LYS A 310 -22.10 -17.97 -7.17
CA LYS A 310 -22.98 -18.85 -7.96
C LYS A 310 -23.24 -20.16 -7.21
N ALA A 311 -23.89 -21.11 -7.87
CA ALA A 311 -24.17 -22.44 -7.33
C ALA A 311 -22.95 -22.99 -6.55
N PRO A 312 -23.13 -23.44 -5.29
CA PRO A 312 -24.40 -23.79 -4.65
C PRO A 312 -25.21 -22.62 -4.07
N VAL A 313 -24.71 -21.38 -4.15
CA VAL A 313 -25.44 -20.19 -3.69
C VAL A 313 -26.61 -19.88 -4.63
N THR A 314 -27.76 -19.57 -4.03
CA THR A 314 -28.97 -19.14 -4.76
C THR A 314 -29.54 -17.86 -4.15
N TYR A 315 -30.11 -17.01 -5.00
CA TYR A 315 -30.79 -15.78 -4.63
C TYR A 315 -32.26 -15.87 -5.03
N THR A 316 -33.16 -15.58 -4.10
CA THR A 316 -34.61 -15.61 -4.35
C THR A 316 -35.30 -14.41 -3.71
N GLU A 317 -36.30 -13.88 -4.40
CA GLU A 317 -37.19 -12.83 -3.88
C GLU A 317 -38.60 -13.09 -4.42
N GLU A 318 -39.53 -13.48 -3.53
CA GLU A 318 -40.81 -14.05 -3.94
C GLU A 318 -41.86 -13.02 -4.36
N SER A 319 -41.75 -11.76 -3.93
CA SER A 319 -42.72 -10.72 -4.30
C SER A 319 -42.58 -10.27 -5.76
N GLY A 320 -41.43 -10.53 -6.39
CA GLY A 320 -41.07 -10.01 -7.71
C GLY A 320 -40.90 -8.49 -7.74
N SER A 321 -40.82 -7.83 -6.58
CA SER A 321 -40.74 -6.37 -6.48
C SER A 321 -39.31 -5.87 -6.57
N ALA A 322 -38.34 -6.63 -6.06
CA ALA A 322 -36.93 -6.24 -6.11
C ALA A 322 -36.33 -6.45 -7.51
N ASP A 323 -35.35 -5.63 -7.84
CA ASP A 323 -34.60 -5.71 -9.10
C ASP A 323 -33.17 -5.17 -8.91
N ILE A 324 -32.27 -5.46 -9.85
CA ILE A 324 -30.89 -4.92 -9.83
C ILE A 324 -30.86 -3.57 -10.56
N ARG A 325 -30.25 -2.56 -9.93
CA ARG A 325 -30.12 -1.20 -10.48
C ARG A 325 -28.72 -0.65 -10.30
N THR A 326 -28.33 0.22 -11.24
CA THR A 326 -27.25 1.20 -11.04
C THR A 326 -27.81 2.61 -10.94
N ALA A 327 -27.10 3.51 -10.27
CA ALA A 327 -27.40 4.94 -10.24
C ALA A 327 -26.11 5.76 -10.20
N THR A 328 -26.19 7.07 -10.40
CA THR A 328 -25.01 7.94 -10.35
C THR A 328 -24.31 7.83 -9.00
N GLY A 329 -23.06 7.37 -9.01
CA GLY A 329 -22.26 7.14 -7.81
C GLY A 329 -22.60 5.86 -7.03
N ILE A 330 -23.44 4.97 -7.59
CA ILE A 330 -23.86 3.72 -6.97
C ILE A 330 -23.67 2.55 -7.95
N SER A 331 -22.93 1.53 -7.51
CA SER A 331 -22.70 0.27 -8.20
C SER A 331 -24.01 -0.51 -8.42
N ALA A 332 -23.91 -1.63 -9.14
CA ALA A 332 -25.02 -2.57 -9.24
C ALA A 332 -25.42 -2.99 -7.82
N SER A 333 -26.70 -2.88 -7.50
CA SER A 333 -27.21 -3.17 -6.17
C SER A 333 -28.66 -3.62 -6.23
N VAL A 334 -29.12 -4.34 -5.21
CA VAL A 334 -30.52 -4.73 -5.09
C VAL A 334 -31.34 -3.51 -4.70
N TRP A 335 -32.30 -3.15 -5.54
CA TRP A 335 -33.29 -2.13 -5.24
C TRP A 335 -34.49 -2.72 -4.51
N LEU A 336 -34.78 -2.16 -3.33
CA LEU A 336 -35.89 -2.51 -2.47
C LEU A 336 -36.93 -1.37 -2.51
N PRO A 337 -37.95 -1.41 -3.40
CA PRO A 337 -38.88 -0.31 -3.58
C PRO A 337 -39.65 0.06 -2.30
N ALA A 338 -39.93 1.36 -2.17
CA ALA A 338 -40.75 1.91 -1.10
C ALA A 338 -42.13 1.24 -1.02
N ASN A 339 -42.67 1.12 0.19
CA ASN A 339 -44.03 0.65 0.47
C ASN A 339 -44.33 -0.76 -0.04
N LYS A 340 -43.30 -1.61 -0.13
CA LYS A 340 -43.40 -3.02 -0.52
C LYS A 340 -42.84 -3.93 0.54
N ASP A 341 -43.52 -5.05 0.76
CA ASP A 341 -43.00 -6.17 1.53
C ASP A 341 -42.06 -6.97 0.64
N ILE A 342 -40.81 -7.09 1.06
CA ILE A 342 -39.74 -7.72 0.27
C ILE A 342 -38.92 -8.59 1.20
N THR A 343 -38.60 -9.80 0.75
CA THR A 343 -37.63 -10.68 1.39
C THR A 343 -36.66 -11.20 0.36
N LEU A 344 -35.45 -10.64 0.34
CA LEU A 344 -34.33 -11.22 -0.41
C LEU A 344 -33.72 -12.32 0.44
N LYS A 345 -33.72 -13.54 -0.09
CA LYS A 345 -33.10 -14.70 0.54
C LYS A 345 -31.89 -15.17 -0.26
N ILE A 346 -30.78 -15.34 0.44
CA ILE A 346 -29.54 -15.92 -0.06
C ILE A 346 -29.35 -17.25 0.67
N ALA A 347 -29.26 -18.35 -0.06
CA ALA A 347 -29.14 -19.69 0.48
C ALA A 347 -27.94 -20.44 -0.11
N GLY A 348 -27.54 -21.55 0.51
CA GLY A 348 -26.43 -22.38 0.03
C GLY A 348 -25.03 -21.90 0.44
N ILE A 349 -24.95 -20.92 1.36
CA ILE A 349 -23.68 -20.35 1.81
C ILE A 349 -22.95 -21.37 2.70
N GLN A 350 -21.71 -21.71 2.38
CA GLN A 350 -20.98 -22.77 3.06
C GLN A 350 -20.35 -22.25 4.38
N THR A 351 -21.09 -22.33 5.48
CA THR A 351 -20.64 -21.91 6.83
C THR A 351 -20.33 -23.09 7.75
N ALA A 352 -20.41 -24.33 7.27
CA ALA A 352 -20.20 -25.53 8.07
C ALA A 352 -18.84 -25.49 8.78
N ASN A 353 -18.85 -25.83 10.07
CA ASN A 353 -17.64 -25.89 10.92
C ASN A 353 -16.88 -24.56 11.04
N LYS A 354 -17.49 -23.42 10.66
CA LYS A 354 -16.91 -22.09 10.85
C LYS A 354 -17.42 -21.48 12.17
N THR A 355 -16.57 -20.71 12.83
CA THR A 355 -16.89 -19.98 14.07
C THR A 355 -16.73 -18.48 13.87
N ASP A 356 -17.20 -17.69 14.84
CA ASP A 356 -17.00 -16.23 14.89
C ASP A 356 -17.44 -15.50 13.62
N LEU A 357 -18.56 -15.96 13.05
CA LEU A 357 -19.05 -15.45 11.79
C LEU A 357 -19.60 -14.02 11.96
N THR A 358 -19.23 -13.12 11.08
CA THR A 358 -19.78 -11.76 10.97
C THR A 358 -20.39 -11.56 9.59
N LEU A 359 -21.67 -11.21 9.54
CA LEU A 359 -22.34 -10.72 8.34
C LEU A 359 -22.20 -9.20 8.28
N SER A 360 -21.69 -8.66 7.18
CA SER A 360 -21.73 -7.23 6.89
C SER A 360 -22.44 -6.97 5.56
N TYR A 361 -23.12 -5.82 5.45
CA TYR A 361 -23.75 -5.37 4.22
C TYR A 361 -23.88 -3.85 4.25
N GLN A 362 -24.11 -3.25 3.08
CA GLN A 362 -24.31 -1.82 2.97
C GLN A 362 -25.72 -1.47 2.52
N LEU A 363 -26.25 -0.40 3.11
CA LEU A 363 -27.53 0.19 2.75
C LEU A 363 -27.34 1.60 2.19
N VAL A 364 -28.10 1.93 1.14
CA VAL A 364 -28.25 3.31 0.66
C VAL A 364 -29.73 3.68 0.69
N PRO A 365 -30.19 4.53 1.64
CA PRO A 365 -31.56 5.00 1.67
C PRO A 365 -31.83 5.95 0.51
N ASN A 366 -33.01 5.85 -0.10
CA ASN A 366 -33.38 6.66 -1.27
C ASN A 366 -34.09 7.96 -0.88
N ILE A 367 -33.48 8.70 0.04
CA ILE A 367 -33.88 10.05 0.46
C ILE A 367 -33.03 11.09 -0.30
N TYR A 368 -33.64 12.18 -0.75
CA TYR A 368 -33.01 13.19 -1.61
C TYR A 368 -33.25 14.64 -1.17
N ASN A 369 -34.39 14.93 -0.58
CA ASN A 369 -34.77 16.30 -0.24
C ASN A 369 -34.27 16.65 1.16
N VAL A 370 -33.76 17.87 1.32
CA VAL A 370 -33.31 18.35 2.63
C VAL A 370 -34.48 18.29 3.61
N GLY A 371 -34.25 17.68 4.77
CA GLY A 371 -35.27 17.41 5.79
C GLY A 371 -35.91 16.03 5.70
N GLU A 372 -35.72 15.27 4.61
CA GLU A 372 -36.12 13.86 4.58
C GLU A 372 -35.24 13.04 5.53
N ALA A 373 -35.89 12.12 6.24
CA ALA A 373 -35.22 11.21 7.16
C ALA A 373 -35.83 9.82 7.08
N THR A 374 -35.00 8.82 7.32
CA THR A 374 -35.41 7.42 7.49
C THR A 374 -34.56 6.76 8.57
N ASN A 375 -34.74 5.47 8.79
CA ASN A 375 -33.98 4.71 9.77
C ASN A 375 -33.47 3.42 9.15
N LEU A 376 -32.20 3.11 9.37
CA LEU A 376 -31.57 1.91 8.82
C LEU A 376 -32.11 0.62 9.44
N ASN A 377 -32.74 0.71 10.63
CA ASN A 377 -33.43 -0.42 11.24
C ASN A 377 -34.75 -0.81 10.55
N ALA A 378 -35.15 -0.11 9.48
CA ALA A 378 -36.19 -0.57 8.56
C ALA A 378 -35.82 -1.92 7.91
N MET A 379 -34.51 -2.18 7.75
CA MET A 379 -34.00 -3.49 7.34
C MET A 379 -33.99 -4.45 8.53
N LYS A 380 -34.66 -5.59 8.37
CA LYS A 380 -34.63 -6.71 9.32
C LYS A 380 -33.79 -7.84 8.70
N VAL A 381 -32.97 -8.50 9.52
CA VAL A 381 -32.09 -9.57 9.04
C VAL A 381 -32.37 -10.87 9.80
N LYS A 382 -32.46 -11.98 9.06
CA LYS A 382 -32.39 -13.32 9.65
C LYS A 382 -31.21 -14.09 9.10
N VAL A 383 -30.53 -14.84 9.97
CA VAL A 383 -29.52 -15.83 9.57
C VAL A 383 -29.94 -17.20 10.11
N ASN A 384 -30.06 -18.19 9.24
CA ASN A 384 -30.54 -19.55 9.56
C ASN A 384 -31.86 -19.55 10.36
N GLY A 385 -32.77 -18.61 10.07
CA GLY A 385 -34.04 -18.43 10.78
C GLY A 385 -33.97 -17.61 12.08
N THR A 386 -32.77 -17.31 12.60
CA THR A 386 -32.58 -16.45 13.78
C THR A 386 -32.64 -14.97 13.38
N THR A 387 -33.51 -14.20 14.02
CA THR A 387 -33.64 -12.74 13.80
C THR A 387 -32.55 -11.96 14.54
N TYR A 388 -31.91 -11.02 13.84
CA TYR A 388 -30.95 -10.06 14.39
C TYR A 388 -31.55 -8.65 14.38
N THR A 389 -31.65 -8.02 15.55
CA THR A 389 -32.28 -6.70 15.71
C THR A 389 -31.29 -5.58 15.37
N ILE A 390 -31.50 -4.92 14.24
CA ILE A 390 -30.66 -3.78 13.85
C ILE A 390 -30.95 -2.57 14.77
N PRO A 391 -29.92 -1.93 15.36
CA PRO A 391 -30.11 -0.75 16.19
C PRO A 391 -30.76 0.40 15.42
N SER A 392 -31.66 1.13 16.09
CA SER A 392 -32.21 2.38 15.56
C SER A 392 -31.09 3.33 15.20
N THR A 393 -30.95 3.61 13.90
CA THR A 393 -29.94 4.47 13.32
C THR A 393 -30.62 5.45 12.35
N PRO A 394 -31.15 6.58 12.85
CA PRO A 394 -31.77 7.60 12.02
C PRO A 394 -30.75 8.23 11.07
N VAL A 395 -31.17 8.46 9.83
CA VAL A 395 -30.38 9.10 8.78
C VAL A 395 -31.24 10.16 8.11
N ALA A 396 -30.66 11.33 7.84
CA ALA A 396 -31.38 12.46 7.27
C ALA A 396 -30.52 13.19 6.23
N ILE A 397 -31.17 13.82 5.26
CA ILE A 397 -30.53 14.73 4.30
C ILE A 397 -30.49 16.13 4.92
N ASN A 398 -29.31 16.58 5.33
CA ASN A 398 -29.11 17.95 5.82
C ASN A 398 -28.54 18.87 4.74
N SER A 399 -27.86 18.29 3.75
CA SER A 399 -27.44 18.97 2.52
C SER A 399 -27.52 18.01 1.33
N THR A 400 -27.38 18.54 0.10
CA THR A 400 -27.31 17.72 -1.11
C THR A 400 -26.16 16.71 -1.10
N ASP A 401 -25.13 16.93 -0.28
CA ASP A 401 -23.98 16.03 -0.14
C ASP A 401 -24.29 14.79 0.70
N ASP A 402 -25.45 14.73 1.36
CA ASP A 402 -25.89 13.57 2.14
C ASP A 402 -26.58 12.49 1.30
N ARG A 403 -26.82 12.75 0.02
CA ARG A 403 -27.46 11.82 -0.91
C ARG A 403 -26.54 10.65 -1.21
N ASN A 404 -27.13 9.50 -1.54
CA ASN A 404 -26.42 8.32 -2.07
C ASN A 404 -25.27 7.81 -1.19
N LYS A 405 -25.33 8.02 0.14
CA LYS A 405 -24.32 7.53 1.08
C LYS A 405 -24.57 6.08 1.45
N TYR A 406 -23.48 5.32 1.50
CA TYR A 406 -23.48 3.94 1.99
C TYR A 406 -23.42 3.95 3.50
N TYR A 407 -24.20 3.06 4.11
CA TYR A 407 -24.15 2.79 5.54
C TYR A 407 -23.88 1.31 5.73
N THR A 408 -22.77 0.98 6.38
CA THR A 408 -22.36 -0.40 6.63
C THR A 408 -22.97 -0.89 7.93
N VAL A 409 -23.72 -1.99 7.87
CA VAL A 409 -24.21 -2.73 9.03
C VAL A 409 -23.35 -3.96 9.22
N SER A 410 -22.90 -4.22 10.45
CA SER A 410 -22.12 -5.40 10.82
C SER A 410 -22.80 -6.17 11.96
N ILE A 411 -23.08 -7.46 11.72
CA ILE A 411 -23.73 -8.39 12.62
C ILE A 411 -22.72 -9.46 13.00
N PRO A 412 -22.07 -9.35 14.18
CA PRO A 412 -21.13 -10.36 14.64
C PRO A 412 -21.85 -11.60 15.18
N ASN A 413 -21.09 -12.67 15.37
CA ASN A 413 -21.52 -13.91 16.03
C ASN A 413 -22.76 -14.56 15.40
N ILE A 414 -22.85 -14.58 14.07
CA ILE A 414 -23.91 -15.34 13.39
C ILE A 414 -23.66 -16.84 13.53
N THR A 415 -24.73 -17.62 13.73
CA THR A 415 -24.59 -19.07 13.93
C THR A 415 -24.25 -19.77 12.61
N ALA A 416 -23.30 -20.70 12.63
CA ALA A 416 -23.00 -21.56 11.48
C ALA A 416 -24.08 -22.61 11.24
N ALA A 417 -24.22 -23.08 10.00
CA ALA A 417 -25.03 -24.23 9.62
C ALA A 417 -24.29 -25.06 8.56
N ALA A 418 -24.80 -26.26 8.23
CA ALA A 418 -24.25 -27.05 7.12
C ALA A 418 -24.22 -26.23 5.82
N THR A 419 -25.33 -25.54 5.54
CA THR A 419 -25.40 -24.43 4.61
C THR A 419 -26.22 -23.32 5.25
N SER A 420 -25.71 -22.10 5.27
CA SER A 420 -26.39 -20.95 5.82
C SER A 420 -27.35 -20.29 4.85
N THR A 421 -28.36 -19.66 5.43
CA THR A 421 -29.29 -18.75 4.76
C THR A 421 -29.23 -17.38 5.38
N VAL A 422 -29.22 -16.32 4.57
CA VAL A 422 -29.40 -14.94 5.02
C VAL A 422 -30.66 -14.37 4.36
N GLU A 423 -31.54 -13.78 5.16
CA GLU A 423 -32.77 -13.13 4.69
C GLU A 423 -32.73 -11.64 5.06
N PHE A 424 -32.83 -10.77 4.05
CA PHE A 424 -32.98 -9.33 4.18
C PHE A 424 -34.45 -8.98 3.95
N ILE A 425 -35.11 -8.45 4.98
CA ILE A 425 -36.55 -8.25 5.03
C ILE A 425 -36.84 -6.77 5.21
N MET A 426 -37.65 -6.22 4.31
CA MET A 426 -38.28 -4.90 4.47
C MET A 426 -39.78 -5.04 4.39
N THR A 427 -40.50 -4.34 5.27
CA THR A 427 -41.95 -4.22 5.18
C THR A 427 -42.32 -2.90 4.53
N GLY A 428 -43.45 -2.84 3.84
CA GLY A 428 -43.95 -1.61 3.25
C GLY A 428 -44.21 -0.52 4.30
N ALA A 429 -44.59 -0.90 5.51
CA ALA A 429 -44.80 0.04 6.61
C ALA A 429 -43.50 0.69 7.12
N ASP A 430 -42.40 -0.07 7.13
CA ASP A 430 -41.10 0.41 7.62
C ASP A 430 -40.25 1.08 6.51
N ASN A 431 -40.52 0.77 5.24
CA ASN A 431 -39.76 1.23 4.08
C ASN A 431 -40.48 2.34 3.29
N ALA A 432 -40.52 3.56 3.83
CA ALA A 432 -41.22 4.69 3.20
C ALA A 432 -40.54 5.25 1.92
N PHE A 433 -39.23 5.08 1.76
CA PHE A 433 -38.44 5.77 0.71
C PHE A 433 -37.78 4.84 -0.31
N GLY A 434 -37.65 3.55 0.03
CA GLY A 434 -36.86 2.59 -0.74
C GLY A 434 -35.39 2.59 -0.32
N PHE A 435 -34.75 1.44 -0.49
CA PHE A 435 -33.36 1.21 -0.13
C PHE A 435 -32.61 0.49 -1.24
N ARG A 436 -31.29 0.68 -1.29
CA ARG A 436 -30.39 -0.22 -2.00
C ARG A 436 -29.63 -1.07 -1.00
N LEU A 437 -29.44 -2.35 -1.33
CA LEU A 437 -28.63 -3.30 -0.60
C LEU A 437 -27.44 -3.72 -1.48
N ASP A 438 -26.24 -3.59 -0.95
CA ASP A 438 -24.99 -3.85 -1.67
C ASP A 438 -23.89 -4.41 -0.73
N ASN A 439 -22.78 -4.89 -1.30
CA ASN A 439 -21.55 -5.30 -0.62
C ASN A 439 -21.81 -6.26 0.55
N ILE A 440 -22.56 -7.33 0.28
CA ILE A 440 -22.95 -8.33 1.28
C ILE A 440 -21.79 -9.30 1.48
N LYS A 441 -21.37 -9.49 2.72
CA LYS A 441 -20.20 -10.29 3.05
C LYS A 441 -20.42 -11.10 4.31
N ILE A 442 -20.00 -12.37 4.33
CA ILE A 442 -19.83 -13.13 5.56
C ILE A 442 -18.35 -13.41 5.72
N VAL A 443 -17.81 -13.08 6.89
CA VAL A 443 -16.45 -13.43 7.28
C VAL A 443 -16.50 -14.30 8.54
N SER A 444 -15.54 -15.21 8.77
CA SER A 444 -15.27 -15.69 10.14
C SER A 444 -14.38 -14.69 10.88
N ALA A 445 -14.10 -14.87 12.17
CA ALA A 445 -13.02 -14.19 12.86
C ALA A 445 -12.02 -15.20 13.41
N THR A 446 -10.83 -14.71 13.72
CA THR A 446 -9.72 -15.47 14.27
C THR A 446 -9.66 -15.29 15.79
N GLY A 447 -10.21 -16.23 16.56
CA GLY A 447 -9.74 -16.54 17.93
C GLY A 447 -9.57 -15.35 18.88
N GLY A 448 -10.70 -14.84 19.37
CA GLY A 448 -10.77 -14.01 20.57
C GLY A 448 -12.23 -13.97 20.98
N ASN A 449 -12.53 -14.25 22.25
CA ASN A 449 -13.88 -14.10 22.79
C ASN A 449 -14.38 -12.69 22.48
N GLY A 450 -15.16 -12.55 21.40
CA GLY A 450 -15.94 -11.37 21.09
C GLY A 450 -17.06 -11.29 22.10
N SER A 451 -16.77 -10.81 23.30
CA SER A 451 -17.78 -10.39 24.26
C SER A 451 -18.43 -9.11 23.73
N GLY A 452 -19.35 -9.26 22.78
CA GLY A 452 -20.13 -8.16 22.25
C GLY A 452 -21.12 -8.60 21.19
N ASN A 453 -22.41 -8.67 21.54
CA ASN A 453 -23.52 -8.80 20.59
C ASN A 453 -23.87 -7.45 19.93
N THR A 454 -22.93 -6.51 19.92
CA THR A 454 -23.19 -5.15 19.48
C THR A 454 -23.13 -5.10 17.96
N ILE A 455 -24.28 -4.95 17.34
CA ILE A 455 -24.40 -4.61 15.92
C ILE A 455 -23.87 -3.19 15.74
N ILE A 456 -22.93 -3.02 14.82
CA ILE A 456 -22.33 -1.72 14.53
C ILE A 456 -22.89 -1.23 13.20
N VAL A 457 -23.30 0.04 13.17
CA VAL A 457 -23.70 0.74 11.95
C VAL A 457 -22.76 1.93 11.75
N THR A 458 -22.05 1.97 10.63
CA THR A 458 -21.10 3.04 10.28
C THR A 458 -21.51 3.70 8.97
N LYS A 459 -21.32 5.02 8.88
CA LYS A 459 -21.60 5.85 7.71
C LYS A 459 -20.36 5.97 6.82
#